data_AF-A0A2E8PRL8-F1
#
_entry.id   AF-A0A2E8PRL8-F1
#
_cell.length_a   1.000
_cell.length_b   1.000
_cell.length_c   1.000
_cell.angle_alpha   90.00
_cell.angle_beta   90.00
_cell.angle_gamma   90.00
#
_symmetry.space_group_name_H-M   'P 1'
#
loop_
_entity.id
_entity.type
_entity.pdbx_description
1 polymer ?
#
loop_
_entity_poly.entity_id
_entity_poly.type
_entity_poly.pdbx_seq_one_letter_code
_entity_poly.pdbx_strand_id
1 'polypeptide(L)'
;MRFRFRIGPFTFGKSGPRLSVWKKGSGISIPLSEKGGDTFGRIKVGPVSAHFGGSKAKKNLDTNTLEEEMAIAALRSDTELLQRLRNGGVPWRAVQESLKSGLPDRLPDHHNVAYRLVPRAMDSVFGSQNYRWKTEKRPARSGPGETTWIVLL
;
A
#
# COMPACT_ATOMS: atom_id res chain seq x y z
N MET A 1 -17.70 24.29 -25.74
CA MET A 1 -16.79 25.44 -25.85
C MET A 1 -16.02 25.63 -24.54
N ARG A 2 -14.69 25.81 -24.58
CA ARG A 2 -13.85 26.05 -23.39
C ARG A 2 -13.56 27.55 -23.29
N PHE A 3 -14.46 28.32 -22.67
CA PHE A 3 -14.19 29.73 -22.39
C PHE A 3 -13.05 29.85 -21.37
N ARG A 4 -12.00 30.58 -21.74
CA ARG A 4 -10.85 30.94 -20.90
C ARG A 4 -10.56 32.40 -21.13
N PHE A 5 -10.37 33.15 -20.06
CA PHE A 5 -9.99 34.56 -20.13
C PHE A 5 -8.69 34.78 -19.35
N ARG A 6 -7.89 35.75 -19.82
CA ARG A 6 -6.55 36.05 -19.30
C ARG A 6 -6.52 37.48 -18.79
N ILE A 7 -6.02 37.67 -17.58
CA ILE A 7 -5.76 38.98 -16.99
C ILE A 7 -4.30 38.98 -16.55
N GLY A 8 -3.44 39.66 -17.30
CA GLY A 8 -2.00 39.70 -17.05
C GLY A 8 -1.34 38.31 -17.03
N PRO A 9 -0.58 37.95 -15.97
CA PRO A 9 0.01 36.63 -15.85
C PRO A 9 -1.00 35.59 -15.38
N PHE A 10 -2.29 35.89 -15.21
CA PHE A 10 -3.29 34.94 -14.72
C PHE A 10 -4.25 34.49 -15.81
N THR A 11 -4.62 33.21 -15.80
CA THR A 11 -5.60 32.60 -16.71
C THR A 11 -6.70 31.93 -15.89
N PHE A 12 -7.95 32.24 -16.21
CA PHE A 12 -9.12 31.69 -15.52
C PHE A 12 -9.95 30.84 -16.48
N GLY A 13 -10.53 29.76 -15.97
CA GLY A 13 -11.43 28.87 -16.71
C GLY A 13 -11.95 27.73 -15.83
N LYS A 14 -12.65 26.76 -16.44
CA LYS A 14 -13.27 25.62 -15.72
C LYS A 14 -12.32 24.84 -14.81
N SER A 15 -11.03 24.81 -15.14
CA SER A 15 -9.98 24.12 -14.38
C SER A 15 -9.39 24.95 -13.23
N GLY A 16 -10.00 26.10 -12.88
CA GLY A 16 -9.53 27.01 -11.84
C GLY A 16 -8.53 28.06 -12.31
N PRO A 17 -8.15 29.00 -11.42
CA PRO A 17 -7.15 30.03 -11.70
C PRO A 17 -5.76 29.42 -11.90
N ARG A 18 -4.99 29.95 -12.86
CA ARG A 18 -3.63 29.53 -13.17
C ARG A 18 -2.72 30.75 -13.33
N LEU A 19 -1.50 30.67 -12.84
CA LEU A 19 -0.41 31.58 -13.17
C LEU A 19 0.26 31.10 -14.47
N SER A 20 0.22 31.93 -15.50
CA SER A 20 0.67 31.72 -16.86
C SER A 20 1.70 32.78 -17.24
N VAL A 21 2.98 32.45 -17.08
CA VAL A 21 4.10 33.32 -17.46
C VAL A 21 4.59 32.89 -18.85
N TRP A 22 4.45 33.79 -19.84
CA TRP A 22 4.81 33.55 -21.24
C TRP A 22 5.81 34.60 -21.72
N LYS A 23 6.91 34.17 -22.35
CA LYS A 23 7.91 35.04 -22.98
C LYS A 23 8.25 34.48 -24.37
N LYS A 24 7.98 35.27 -25.43
CA LYS A 24 8.31 34.96 -26.85
C LYS A 24 8.03 33.51 -27.28
N GLY A 25 6.80 33.02 -27.06
CA GLY A 25 6.34 31.70 -27.52
C GLY A 25 6.61 30.51 -26.60
N SER A 26 7.36 30.72 -25.52
CA SER A 26 7.59 29.72 -24.46
C SER A 26 6.99 30.17 -23.15
N GLY A 27 6.52 29.24 -22.32
CA GLY A 27 5.90 29.62 -21.06
C GLY A 27 5.52 28.46 -20.16
N ILE A 28 5.27 28.83 -18.90
CA ILE A 28 4.93 27.92 -17.82
C ILE A 28 3.54 28.31 -17.33
N SER A 29 2.66 27.33 -17.22
CA SER A 29 1.34 27.48 -16.62
C SER A 29 1.21 26.62 -15.37
N ILE A 30 1.11 27.28 -14.22
CA ILE A 30 0.99 26.68 -12.88
C ILE A 30 -0.44 26.92 -12.38
N PRO A 31 -1.24 25.87 -12.10
CA PRO A 31 -2.53 26.04 -11.45
C PRO A 31 -2.35 26.58 -10.03
N LEU A 32 -3.20 27.53 -9.63
CA LEU A 32 -3.22 28.11 -8.29
C LEU A 32 -4.29 27.42 -7.40
N SER A 33 -4.94 26.37 -7.90
CA SER A 33 -6.00 25.66 -7.20
C SER A 33 -5.96 24.16 -7.52
N GLU A 34 -6.16 23.33 -6.49
CA GLU A 34 -6.21 21.87 -6.59
C GLU A 34 -7.46 21.33 -7.31
N LYS A 35 -8.47 22.17 -7.59
CA LYS A 35 -9.72 21.76 -8.27
C LYS A 35 -9.54 21.37 -9.75
N GLY A 36 -8.33 21.45 -10.28
CA GLY A 36 -8.04 21.42 -11.71
C GLY A 36 -7.47 20.12 -12.28
N GLY A 37 -7.86 18.93 -11.80
CA GLY A 37 -7.45 17.62 -12.36
C GLY A 37 -5.96 17.29 -12.23
N ASP A 38 -5.57 16.06 -12.58
CA ASP A 38 -4.25 15.43 -12.30
C ASP A 38 -3.03 16.08 -12.96
N THR A 39 -3.17 17.28 -13.56
CA THR A 39 -2.12 17.99 -14.29
C THR A 39 -1.69 19.26 -13.56
N PHE A 40 -0.67 19.11 -12.72
CA PHE A 40 -0.08 20.13 -11.83
C PHE A 40 0.71 21.23 -12.58
N GLY A 41 1.09 21.05 -13.84
CA GLY A 41 1.80 22.08 -14.59
C GLY A 41 1.96 21.73 -16.06
N ARG A 42 2.08 22.76 -16.91
CA ARG A 42 2.46 22.58 -18.31
C ARG A 42 3.63 23.50 -18.63
N ILE A 43 4.70 22.94 -19.17
CA ILE A 43 5.83 23.68 -19.73
C ILE A 43 5.72 23.56 -21.26
N LYS A 44 5.75 24.69 -21.96
CA LYS A 44 5.75 24.73 -23.42
C LYS A 44 6.98 25.46 -23.93
N VAL A 45 7.71 24.81 -24.84
CA VAL A 45 8.90 25.34 -25.52
C VAL A 45 8.70 25.11 -27.02
N GLY A 46 8.35 26.16 -27.75
CA GLY A 46 8.05 26.06 -29.19
C GLY A 46 6.86 25.11 -29.48
N PRO A 47 6.98 24.15 -30.43
CA PRO A 47 5.91 23.20 -30.72
C PRO A 47 5.74 22.11 -29.66
N VAL A 48 6.69 21.98 -28.72
CA VAL A 48 6.70 20.90 -27.71
C VAL A 48 6.04 21.38 -26.42
N SER A 49 5.18 20.54 -25.84
CA SER A 49 4.62 20.76 -24.50
C SER A 49 4.75 19.53 -23.63
N ALA A 50 5.30 19.71 -22.43
CA ALA A 50 5.36 18.70 -21.38
C ALA A 50 4.34 19.02 -20.29
N HIS A 51 3.65 17.98 -19.81
CA HIS A 51 2.70 18.07 -18.71
C HIS A 51 3.31 17.39 -17.48
N PHE A 52 3.33 18.10 -16.35
CA PHE A 52 3.77 17.58 -15.07
C PHE A 52 2.52 17.39 -14.22
N GLY A 53 2.17 16.14 -13.96
CA GLY A 53 1.03 15.78 -13.13
C GLY A 53 1.53 15.32 -11.77
N GLY A 54 1.08 16.00 -10.71
CA GLY A 54 1.18 15.43 -9.38
C GLY A 54 0.25 14.23 -9.35
N SER A 55 0.81 13.03 -9.55
CA SER A 55 0.11 11.80 -9.21
C SER A 55 -0.38 12.00 -7.77
N LYS A 56 -1.69 11.97 -7.55
CA LYS A 56 -2.22 11.85 -6.19
C LYS A 56 -1.74 10.50 -5.67
N ALA A 57 -0.50 10.46 -5.19
CA ALA A 57 0.00 9.38 -4.38
C ALA A 57 -1.05 9.22 -3.28
N LYS A 58 -1.74 8.08 -3.33
CA LYS A 58 -2.81 7.70 -2.42
C LYS A 58 -2.30 7.94 -1.00
N LYS A 59 -2.77 9.01 -0.35
CA LYS A 59 -2.46 9.35 1.06
C LYS A 59 -3.10 8.36 2.06
N ASN A 60 -3.43 7.16 1.60
CA ASN A 60 -3.94 6.02 2.37
C ASN A 60 -2.95 4.83 2.32
N LEU A 61 -1.78 4.98 1.68
CA LEU A 61 -0.83 3.89 1.51
C LEU A 61 0.12 3.74 2.71
N ASP A 62 0.33 4.76 3.54
CA ASP A 62 1.42 4.74 4.52
C ASP A 62 1.03 4.20 5.90
N THR A 63 -0.22 4.38 6.35
CA THR A 63 -0.65 3.94 7.69
C THR A 63 -0.77 2.41 7.77
N ASN A 64 -1.34 1.79 6.75
CA ASN A 64 -1.56 0.35 6.72
C ASN A 64 -0.21 -0.38 6.60
N THR A 65 0.71 0.14 5.81
CA THR A 65 2.04 -0.49 5.63
C THR A 65 2.87 -0.45 6.90
N LEU A 66 2.81 0.63 7.69
CA LEU A 66 3.50 0.68 8.98
C LEU A 66 2.91 -0.33 9.98
N GLU A 67 1.59 -0.45 10.05
CA GLU A 67 0.91 -1.40 10.95
C GLU A 67 1.20 -2.86 10.54
N GLU A 68 1.24 -3.14 9.24
CA GLU A 68 1.68 -4.44 8.69
C GLU A 68 3.14 -4.76 9.03
N GLU A 69 4.05 -3.78 8.92
CA GLU A 69 5.46 -3.95 9.27
C GLU A 69 5.67 -4.25 10.75
N MET A 70 4.92 -3.57 11.64
CA MET A 70 4.94 -3.86 13.08
C MET A 70 4.45 -5.28 13.37
N ALA A 71 3.38 -5.73 12.73
CA ALA A 71 2.89 -7.10 12.87
C ALA A 71 3.94 -8.12 12.39
N ILE A 72 4.59 -7.89 11.25
CA ILE A 72 5.67 -8.76 10.76
C ILE A 72 6.88 -8.75 11.72
N ALA A 73 7.22 -7.61 12.30
CA ALA A 73 8.28 -7.50 13.30
C ALA A 73 7.95 -8.28 14.59
N ALA A 74 6.69 -8.28 15.02
CA ALA A 74 6.22 -9.11 16.12
C ALA A 74 6.41 -10.60 15.83
N LEU A 75 6.02 -11.06 14.64
CA LEU A 75 6.24 -12.44 14.20
C LEU A 75 7.73 -12.83 14.17
N ARG A 76 8.61 -11.92 13.73
CA ARG A 76 10.07 -12.13 13.73
C ARG A 76 10.67 -12.26 15.13
N SER A 77 10.03 -11.62 16.11
CA SER A 77 10.46 -11.62 17.50
C SER A 77 9.92 -12.81 18.30
N ASP A 78 8.90 -13.50 17.78
CA ASP A 78 8.30 -14.70 18.38
C ASP A 78 9.17 -15.94 18.13
N THR A 79 10.27 -16.03 18.89
CA THR A 79 11.25 -17.13 18.75
C THR A 79 10.65 -18.50 19.00
N GLU A 80 9.66 -18.61 19.90
CA GLU A 80 9.01 -19.88 20.21
C GLU A 80 8.19 -20.38 19.02
N LEU A 81 7.39 -19.51 18.41
CA LEU A 81 6.62 -19.86 17.22
C LEU A 81 7.52 -20.19 16.04
N LEU A 82 8.61 -19.44 15.84
CA LEU A 82 9.61 -19.73 14.80
C LEU A 82 10.30 -21.08 15.02
N GLN A 83 10.62 -21.45 16.26
CA GLN A 83 11.15 -22.78 16.57
C GLN A 83 10.14 -23.90 16.26
N ARG A 84 8.88 -23.71 16.63
CA ARG A 84 7.80 -24.67 16.31
C ARG A 84 7.60 -24.83 14.80
N LEU A 85 7.67 -23.73 14.04
CA LEU A 85 7.63 -23.74 12.57
C LEU A 85 8.75 -24.60 11.98
N ARG A 86 9.97 -24.49 12.53
CA ARG A 86 11.13 -25.31 12.11
C ARG A 86 11.01 -26.78 12.50
N ASN A 87 10.35 -27.09 13.62
CA ASN A 87 10.26 -28.44 14.17
C ASN A 87 9.12 -29.32 13.60
N GLY A 88 8.37 -28.84 12.61
CA GLY A 88 7.26 -29.62 12.02
C GLY A 88 6.03 -28.81 11.61
N GLY A 89 6.14 -27.48 11.68
CA GLY A 89 5.08 -26.55 11.32
C GLY A 89 4.17 -26.16 12.47
N VAL A 90 3.28 -25.21 12.20
CA VAL A 90 2.30 -24.71 13.17
C VAL A 90 0.93 -24.55 12.52
N PRO A 91 -0.17 -24.60 13.29
CA PRO A 91 -1.48 -24.22 12.78
C PRO A 91 -1.48 -22.78 12.25
N TRP A 92 -2.21 -22.52 11.17
CA TRP A 92 -2.41 -21.18 10.62
C TRP A 92 -2.80 -20.15 11.67
N ARG A 93 -3.71 -20.57 12.57
CA ARG A 93 -4.22 -19.72 13.67
C ARG A 93 -3.11 -19.28 14.63
N ALA A 94 -2.05 -20.08 14.83
CA ALA A 94 -0.94 -19.68 15.70
C ALA A 94 -0.18 -18.49 15.11
N VAL A 95 0.11 -18.52 13.80
CA VAL A 95 0.75 -17.40 13.10
C VAL A 95 -0.16 -16.17 13.10
N GLN A 96 -1.46 -16.39 12.88
CA GLN A 96 -2.46 -15.31 12.91
C GLN A 96 -2.50 -14.60 14.27
N GLU A 97 -2.52 -15.31 15.39
CA GLU A 97 -2.54 -14.67 16.72
C GLU A 97 -1.23 -13.93 17.02
N SER A 98 -0.07 -14.47 16.58
CA SER A 98 1.23 -13.79 16.70
C SER A 98 1.23 -12.46 15.92
N LEU A 99 0.74 -12.45 14.68
CA LEU A 99 0.59 -11.22 13.89
C LEU A 99 -0.41 -10.24 14.52
N LYS A 100 -1.53 -10.75 15.03
CA LYS A 100 -2.57 -9.94 15.68
C LYS A 100 -2.04 -9.21 16.90
N SER A 101 -1.08 -9.79 17.63
CA SER A 101 -0.44 -9.13 18.79
C SER A 101 0.37 -7.88 18.43
N GLY A 102 0.84 -7.77 17.18
CA GLY A 102 1.54 -6.60 16.67
C GLY A 102 0.64 -5.58 15.95
N LEU A 103 -0.66 -5.87 15.79
CA LEU A 103 -1.62 -4.93 15.24
C LEU A 103 -2.20 -4.04 16.35
N PRO A 104 -2.50 -2.76 16.07
CA PRO A 104 -3.03 -1.86 17.08
C PRO A 104 -4.51 -2.19 17.38
N ASP A 105 -4.89 -2.17 18.66
CA ASP A 105 -6.26 -2.52 19.12
C ASP A 105 -7.37 -1.62 18.55
N ARG A 106 -7.02 -0.40 18.14
CA ARG A 106 -7.93 0.55 17.50
C ARG A 106 -8.39 0.10 16.11
N LEU A 107 -7.72 -0.88 15.51
CA LEU A 107 -8.00 -1.32 14.15
C LEU A 107 -9.27 -2.19 14.16
N PRO A 108 -10.37 -1.75 13.51
CA PRO A 108 -11.52 -2.62 13.33
C PRO A 108 -11.11 -3.84 12.49
N ASP A 109 -11.67 -5.00 12.81
CA ASP A 109 -11.40 -6.26 12.12
C ASP A 109 -9.92 -6.73 12.12
N HIS A 110 -9.15 -6.40 13.17
CA HIS A 110 -7.76 -6.85 13.35
C HIS A 110 -7.58 -8.36 13.16
N HIS A 111 -8.59 -9.16 13.52
CA HIS A 111 -8.59 -10.61 13.27
C HIS A 111 -8.54 -10.97 11.78
N ASN A 112 -9.33 -10.28 10.94
CA ASN A 112 -9.40 -10.51 9.49
C ASN A 112 -8.17 -9.93 8.78
N VAL A 113 -7.65 -8.80 9.27
CA VAL A 113 -6.39 -8.22 8.79
C VAL A 113 -5.24 -9.19 9.06
N ALA A 114 -5.12 -9.71 10.29
CA ALA A 114 -4.10 -10.71 10.63
C ALA A 114 -4.21 -11.97 9.77
N TYR A 115 -5.42 -12.46 9.50
CA TYR A 115 -5.65 -13.62 8.63
C TYR A 115 -5.08 -13.39 7.22
N ARG A 116 -5.37 -12.22 6.62
CA ARG A 116 -4.90 -11.86 5.28
C ARG A 116 -3.42 -11.54 5.22
N LEU A 117 -2.82 -11.14 6.34
CA LEU A 117 -1.40 -10.80 6.44
C LEU A 117 -0.49 -12.03 6.49
N VAL A 118 -1.01 -13.20 6.90
CA VAL A 118 -0.21 -14.43 7.09
C VAL A 118 0.65 -14.80 5.87
N PRO A 119 0.14 -14.90 4.62
CA PRO A 119 0.98 -15.24 3.46
C PRO A 119 2.11 -14.25 3.25
N ARG A 120 1.80 -12.94 3.33
CA ARG A 120 2.77 -11.88 3.13
C ARG A 120 3.84 -11.86 4.22
N ALA A 121 3.44 -12.13 5.47
CA ALA A 121 4.37 -12.23 6.58
C ALA A 121 5.30 -13.44 6.42
N MET A 122 4.76 -14.60 6.06
CA MET A 122 5.56 -15.80 5.81
C MET A 122 6.52 -15.60 4.63
N ASP A 123 6.08 -14.96 3.55
CA ASP A 123 6.93 -14.62 2.40
C ASP A 123 8.06 -13.65 2.79
N SER A 124 7.78 -12.70 3.67
CA SER A 124 8.77 -11.73 4.17
C SER A 124 9.79 -12.33 5.16
N VAL A 125 9.41 -13.37 5.91
CA VAL A 125 10.28 -14.00 6.92
C VAL A 125 11.07 -15.18 6.34
N PHE A 126 10.42 -16.03 5.55
CA PHE A 126 11.00 -17.28 5.06
C PHE A 126 11.28 -17.27 3.56
N GLY A 127 10.63 -16.38 2.80
CA GLY A 127 10.67 -16.35 1.33
C GLY A 127 9.41 -16.95 0.72
N SER A 128 9.36 -16.99 -0.61
CA SER A 128 8.14 -17.28 -1.37
C SER A 128 7.46 -18.62 -1.03
N GLN A 129 6.13 -18.56 -0.92
CA GLN A 129 5.25 -19.72 -0.83
C GLN A 129 5.54 -20.73 -1.95
N ASN A 130 5.44 -22.02 -1.61
CA ASN A 130 5.78 -23.19 -2.44
C ASN A 130 7.29 -23.42 -2.70
N TYR A 131 8.17 -22.52 -2.27
CA TYR A 131 9.63 -22.73 -2.34
C TYR A 131 10.26 -22.91 -0.96
N ARG A 132 9.83 -22.09 0.02
CA ARG A 132 10.40 -22.08 1.38
C ARG A 132 9.42 -22.57 2.43
N TRP A 133 8.13 -22.47 2.14
CA TRP A 133 7.05 -22.91 3.01
C TRP A 133 5.83 -23.27 2.18
N LYS A 134 4.96 -24.10 2.74
CA LYS A 134 3.66 -24.47 2.15
C LYS A 134 2.59 -24.59 3.22
N THR A 135 1.34 -24.71 2.78
CA THR A 135 0.21 -25.04 3.64
C THR A 135 -0.21 -26.49 3.44
N GLU A 136 -0.55 -27.18 4.54
CA GLU A 136 -1.04 -28.55 4.54
C GLU A 136 -2.34 -28.64 5.35
N LYS A 137 -3.27 -29.52 4.96
CA LYS A 137 -4.44 -29.85 5.78
C LYS A 137 -4.11 -31.06 6.64
N ARG A 138 -4.27 -30.93 7.96
CA ARG A 138 -4.10 -32.03 8.91
C ARG A 138 -5.38 -32.27 9.69
N PRO A 139 -5.67 -33.51 10.12
CA PRO A 139 -6.81 -33.78 10.97
C PRO A 139 -6.74 -32.92 12.25
N ALA A 140 -7.88 -32.35 12.64
CA ALA A 140 -7.97 -31.57 13.86
C ALA A 140 -7.69 -32.46 15.08
N ARG A 141 -6.97 -31.91 16.07
CA ARG A 141 -6.63 -32.63 17.31
C ARG A 141 -7.87 -32.97 18.14
N SER A 142 -8.93 -32.18 18.03
CA SER A 142 -10.18 -32.35 18.78
C SER A 142 -11.36 -32.08 17.84
N GLY A 143 -12.10 -33.14 17.52
CA GLY A 143 -13.34 -33.08 16.75
C GLY A 143 -13.21 -33.39 15.25
N PRO A 144 -14.36 -33.55 14.56
CA PRO A 144 -14.39 -33.74 13.12
C PRO A 144 -14.02 -32.43 12.42
N GLY A 145 -12.87 -32.40 11.75
CA GLY A 145 -12.44 -31.25 10.96
C GLY A 145 -10.99 -31.33 10.54
N GLU A 146 -10.60 -30.40 9.66
CA GLU A 146 -9.23 -30.23 9.22
C GLU A 146 -8.70 -28.87 9.67
N THR A 147 -7.47 -28.87 10.15
CA THR A 147 -6.73 -27.64 10.44
C THR A 147 -5.76 -27.35 9.32
N THR A 148 -5.69 -26.11 8.87
CA THR A 148 -4.63 -25.66 7.97
C THR A 148 -3.35 -25.45 8.80
N TRP A 149 -2.29 -26.15 8.43
CA TRP A 149 -0.95 -26.02 8.99
C TRP A 149 -0.05 -25.31 7.99
N ILE A 150 0.88 -24.55 8.53
CA ILE A 150 1.99 -23.94 7.80
C ILE A 150 3.23 -24.73 8.13
N VAL A 151 3.89 -25.24 7.10
CA VAL A 151 5.09 -26.07 7.22
C VAL A 151 6.19 -25.47 6.35
N LEU A 152 7.42 -25.48 6.87
CA LEU A 152 8.60 -25.11 6.09
C LEU A 152 8.99 -26.29 5.18
N LEU A 153 9.60 -25.97 4.04
CA LEU A 153 10.11 -26.94 3.05
C LEU A 153 11.58 -27.25 3.27
#